data_AF-A0A7S2MI60-F1
#
_entry.id   AF-A0A7S2MI60-F1
#
_cell.length_a   1.000
_cell.length_b   1.000
_cell.length_c   1.000
_cell.angle_alpha   90.00
_cell.angle_beta   90.00
_cell.angle_gamma   90.00
#
_symmetry.space_group_name_H-M   'P 1'
#
loop_
_entity.id
_entity.type
_entity.pdbx_description
1 polymer ?
#
loop_
_entity_poly.entity_id
_entity_poly.type
_entity_poly.pdbx_seq_one_letter_code
_entity_poly.pdbx_strand_id
1 'polypeptide(L)'
;VPVWGGSTADDMFVNEESGGAQWWQLVGRGESSAGWAIHRWGVVVAALWLCPGVQVSTLLSAVWGPTIQRGKATRAEGRVLIEIDGRPAGDVLDEWSEGAVSDAIRACSSPGKKVKPSGGGEGRTIKNHCNLGVNHHVSLIRSFSLMPIAVTTPQCDRGEGERLVHARMLHPGGQVECFGDVAPGMVRLLRAHTNDFPCAVAAVAHAAVAAAPFQVRGGAVVLCATSVAALPDQKVLTDALRLALPEFVCFFSFGAQGMVDGHTVHGNLMISLALFGK
;
A
#
# COMPACT_ATOMS: atom_id res chain seq x y z
N VAL A 1 -9.82 13.39 -17.62
CA VAL A 1 -9.59 12.00 -18.10
C VAL A 1 -9.55 11.10 -16.88
N PRO A 2 -10.35 10.02 -16.81
CA PRO A 2 -10.27 9.07 -15.71
C PRO A 2 -8.92 8.34 -15.70
N VAL A 3 -8.35 8.15 -14.52
CA VAL A 3 -7.08 7.43 -14.31
C VAL A 3 -7.35 6.28 -13.35
N TRP A 4 -6.81 5.11 -13.69
CA TRP A 4 -6.91 3.90 -12.91
C TRP A 4 -5.65 3.05 -13.12
N GLY A 5 -5.19 2.36 -12.08
CA GLY A 5 -4.04 1.46 -12.16
C GLY A 5 -3.43 1.20 -10.80
N GLY A 6 -2.12 0.95 -10.78
CA GLY A 6 -1.37 0.71 -9.55
C GLY A 6 0.12 0.58 -9.80
N SER A 7 0.89 0.48 -8.73
CA SER A 7 2.35 0.35 -8.77
C SER A 7 2.77 -1.10 -9.03
N THR A 8 3.75 -1.31 -9.91
CA THR A 8 4.24 -2.64 -10.29
C THR A 8 5.06 -3.32 -9.19
N ALA A 9 5.68 -2.54 -8.31
CA ALA A 9 6.47 -3.00 -7.18
C ALA A 9 6.41 -1.94 -6.06
N ASP A 10 6.82 -2.35 -4.86
CA ASP A 10 7.07 -1.42 -3.75
C ASP A 10 8.58 -1.16 -3.57
N ASP A 11 8.90 -0.20 -2.70
CA ASP A 11 10.27 0.22 -2.39
C ASP A 11 11.07 -0.84 -1.61
N MET A 12 10.47 -1.96 -1.18
CA MET A 12 11.19 -3.05 -0.51
C MET A 12 11.90 -3.97 -1.50
N PHE A 13 11.35 -4.17 -2.70
CA PHE A 13 12.04 -4.87 -3.80
C PHE A 13 13.19 -4.04 -4.42
N VAL A 14 13.60 -2.94 -3.79
CA VAL A 14 14.68 -2.05 -4.30
C VAL A 14 15.88 -2.01 -3.35
N ASN A 15 15.73 -2.45 -2.10
CA ASN A 15 16.72 -2.25 -1.04
C ASN A 15 17.54 -3.52 -0.74
N GLU A 16 18.76 -3.33 -0.24
CA GLU A 16 19.76 -4.37 0.06
C GLU A 16 19.24 -5.47 1.02
N GLU A 17 18.27 -5.16 1.88
CA GLU A 17 17.68 -6.10 2.84
C GLU A 17 16.88 -7.24 2.18
N SER A 18 16.39 -7.06 0.95
CA SER A 18 15.72 -8.11 0.17
C SER A 18 16.70 -9.09 -0.49
N GLY A 19 17.96 -9.12 -0.03
CA GLY A 19 19.02 -9.93 -0.64
C GLY A 19 19.38 -9.48 -2.05
N GLY A 20 19.12 -8.20 -2.40
CA GLY A 20 19.38 -7.67 -3.74
C GLY A 20 18.32 -8.00 -4.78
N ALA A 21 17.12 -8.46 -4.39
CA ALA A 21 15.98 -8.49 -5.31
C ALA A 21 15.76 -7.09 -5.90
N GLN A 22 15.63 -7.01 -7.21
CA GLN A 22 15.32 -5.79 -7.95
C GLN A 22 14.02 -6.01 -8.72
N TRP A 23 13.31 -4.92 -9.01
CA TRP A 23 12.19 -4.96 -9.94
C TRP A 23 12.54 -4.24 -11.23
N TRP A 24 11.86 -4.65 -12.30
CA TRP A 24 11.99 -4.07 -13.62
C TRP A 24 10.65 -4.09 -14.34
N GLN A 25 10.41 -3.05 -15.13
CA GLN A 25 9.35 -3.02 -16.13
C GLN A 25 9.96 -3.34 -17.50
N LEU A 26 9.42 -4.36 -18.15
CA LEU A 26 9.77 -4.73 -19.53
C LEU A 26 8.79 -4.05 -20.49
N VAL A 27 9.31 -3.27 -21.42
CA VAL A 27 8.51 -2.54 -22.41
C VAL A 27 8.96 -2.94 -23.80
N GLY A 28 8.04 -3.45 -24.61
CA GLY A 28 8.31 -3.70 -26.03
C GLY A 28 8.26 -2.40 -26.83
N ARG A 29 9.27 -2.15 -27.67
CA ARG A 29 9.28 -1.11 -28.70
C ARG A 29 9.26 -1.76 -30.09
N GLY A 30 8.08 -1.81 -30.72
CA GLY A 30 7.93 -2.19 -32.13
C GLY A 30 8.21 -3.66 -32.50
N GLU A 31 8.06 -3.97 -33.79
CA GLU A 31 7.87 -5.33 -34.35
C GLU A 31 9.08 -6.26 -34.37
N SER A 32 10.26 -5.86 -33.89
CA SER A 32 11.45 -6.72 -33.89
C SER A 32 11.82 -7.21 -32.49
N SER A 33 12.33 -8.44 -32.41
CA SER A 33 12.82 -9.08 -31.18
C SER A 33 13.98 -8.36 -30.49
N ALA A 34 14.53 -7.29 -31.10
CA ALA A 34 15.54 -6.39 -30.53
C ALA A 34 14.95 -5.17 -29.78
N GLY A 35 13.62 -5.02 -29.74
CA GLY A 35 12.94 -3.80 -29.27
C GLY A 35 12.63 -3.70 -27.77
N TRP A 36 13.11 -4.60 -26.90
CA TRP A 36 12.75 -4.54 -25.48
C TRP A 36 13.59 -3.51 -24.71
N ALA A 37 12.92 -2.66 -23.93
CA ALA A 37 13.54 -1.76 -22.98
C ALA A 37 13.22 -2.20 -21.54
N ILE A 38 14.21 -2.08 -20.65
CA ILE A 38 14.11 -2.42 -19.23
C ILE A 38 14.20 -1.12 -18.43
N HIS A 39 13.17 -0.82 -17.64
CA HIS A 39 13.13 0.38 -16.80
C HIS A 39 13.00 0.03 -15.31
N ARG A 40 13.72 0.76 -14.47
CA ARG A 40 13.67 0.66 -12.99
C ARG A 40 12.99 1.85 -12.31
N TRP A 41 12.75 2.92 -13.07
CA TRP A 41 12.14 4.16 -12.61
C TRP A 41 11.22 4.65 -13.73
N GLY A 42 10.16 3.88 -13.98
CA GLY A 42 9.27 4.06 -15.12
C GLY A 42 7.82 4.21 -14.69
N VAL A 43 7.09 5.02 -15.46
CA VAL A 43 5.64 5.03 -15.46
C VAL A 43 5.19 4.46 -16.81
N VAL A 44 4.39 3.38 -16.76
CA VAL A 44 3.75 2.82 -17.95
C VAL A 44 2.34 3.38 -18.04
N VAL A 45 2.04 4.07 -19.14
CA VAL A 45 0.70 4.61 -19.42
C VAL A 45 0.07 3.81 -20.54
N ALA A 46 -1.05 3.16 -20.24
CA ALA A 46 -1.91 2.53 -21.23
C ALA A 46 -3.17 3.38 -21.43
N ALA A 47 -3.48 3.73 -22.67
CA ALA A 47 -4.68 4.49 -23.01
C ALA A 47 -5.72 3.56 -23.64
N LEU A 48 -6.94 3.58 -23.12
CA LEU A 48 -8.07 2.82 -23.65
C LEU A 48 -8.96 3.76 -24.47
N TRP A 49 -9.07 3.50 -25.77
CA TRP A 49 -10.04 4.19 -26.63
C TRP A 49 -11.38 3.46 -26.58
N LEU A 50 -12.38 4.08 -25.97
CA LEU A 50 -13.70 3.46 -25.78
C LEU A 50 -14.56 3.65 -27.03
N CYS A 51 -15.39 2.64 -27.35
CA CYS A 51 -16.37 2.75 -28.41
C CYS A 51 -17.34 3.93 -28.17
N PRO A 52 -17.89 4.56 -29.22
CA PRO A 52 -18.87 5.62 -29.06
C PRO A 52 -20.03 5.23 -28.13
N GLY A 53 -20.36 6.12 -27.21
CA GLY A 53 -21.43 5.94 -26.22
C GLY A 53 -21.03 5.09 -25.00
N VAL A 54 -19.82 4.52 -24.94
CA VAL A 54 -19.33 3.88 -23.71
C VAL A 54 -18.80 4.95 -22.76
N GLN A 55 -19.34 4.95 -21.55
CA GLN A 55 -18.93 5.83 -20.46
C GLN A 55 -18.04 5.08 -19.47
N VAL A 56 -17.23 5.84 -18.73
CA VAL A 56 -16.33 5.32 -17.70
C VAL A 56 -16.47 6.15 -16.42
N SER A 57 -16.46 5.45 -15.29
CA SER A 57 -16.39 6.03 -13.95
C SER A 57 -15.26 5.36 -13.18
N THR A 58 -14.58 6.11 -12.30
CA THR A 58 -13.49 5.58 -11.47
C THR A 58 -13.73 5.87 -10.01
N LEU A 59 -13.35 4.91 -9.16
CA LEU A 59 -13.37 5.06 -7.70
C LEU A 59 -12.03 4.64 -7.13
N LEU A 60 -11.51 5.41 -6.17
CA LEU A 60 -10.44 4.98 -5.27
C LEU A 60 -10.98 5.00 -3.84
N SER A 61 -10.92 3.89 -3.12
CA SER A 61 -11.48 3.78 -1.78
C SER A 61 -10.64 2.90 -0.85
N ALA A 62 -10.85 3.09 0.44
CA ALA A 62 -10.45 2.17 1.49
C ALA A 62 -11.56 1.12 1.70
N VAL A 63 -11.19 -0.04 2.28
CA VAL A 63 -12.12 -1.11 2.66
C VAL A 63 -12.05 -1.45 4.16
N TRP A 64 -11.43 -0.56 4.95
CA TRP A 64 -11.08 -0.81 6.35
C TRP A 64 -12.09 -0.16 7.28
N GLY A 65 -12.49 -0.88 8.32
CA GLY A 65 -13.30 -0.33 9.40
C GLY A 65 -12.45 0.47 10.38
N PRO A 66 -12.93 1.61 10.90
CA PRO A 66 -12.24 2.32 11.97
C PRO A 66 -12.29 1.50 13.26
N THR A 67 -11.15 1.39 13.95
CA THR A 67 -11.13 0.88 15.31
C THR A 67 -11.34 2.01 16.32
N ILE A 68 -11.54 1.66 17.60
CA ILE A 68 -11.52 2.63 18.70
C ILE A 68 -10.11 3.20 18.96
N GLN A 69 -9.07 2.54 18.45
CA GLN A 69 -7.68 2.88 18.72
C GLN A 69 -7.26 4.12 17.93
N ARG A 70 -6.98 5.19 18.67
CA ARG A 70 -6.54 6.48 18.12
C ARG A 70 -5.65 7.19 19.13
N GLY A 71 -4.78 8.04 18.62
CA GLY A 71 -3.83 8.82 19.40
C GLY A 71 -3.28 9.97 18.58
N LYS A 72 -2.39 10.76 19.16
CA LYS A 72 -1.69 11.84 18.46
C LYS A 72 -0.27 11.40 18.14
N ALA A 73 0.12 11.39 16.86
CA ALA A 73 1.52 11.37 16.48
C ALA A 73 2.20 12.62 17.05
N THR A 74 2.91 12.47 18.18
CA THR A 74 3.60 13.57 18.86
C THR A 74 4.91 13.92 18.15
N ARG A 75 5.56 12.92 17.54
CA ARG A 75 6.74 13.08 16.69
C ARG A 75 6.63 12.19 15.45
N ALA A 76 6.81 12.79 14.29
CA ALA A 76 6.94 12.11 13.00
C ALA A 76 7.80 12.96 12.07
N GLU A 77 8.57 12.32 11.19
CA GLU A 77 9.44 12.99 10.22
C GLU A 77 9.52 12.18 8.93
N GLY A 78 9.22 12.82 7.80
CA GLY A 78 9.17 12.15 6.50
C GLY A 78 8.27 10.93 6.55
N ARG A 79 8.81 9.75 6.27
CA ARG A 79 8.08 8.46 6.31
C ARG A 79 8.13 7.76 7.66
N VAL A 80 8.68 8.38 8.71
CA VAL A 80 8.91 7.72 10.00
C VAL A 80 7.96 8.27 11.05
N LEU A 81 7.09 7.40 11.57
CA LEU A 81 6.29 7.65 12.76
C LEU A 81 7.12 7.28 14.00
N ILE A 82 7.48 8.29 14.80
CA ILE A 82 8.44 8.14 15.89
C ILE A 82 7.71 7.89 17.21
N GLU A 83 6.72 8.73 17.52
CA GLU A 83 5.96 8.64 18.75
C GLU A 83 4.46 8.85 18.54
N ILE A 84 3.66 8.12 19.31
CA ILE A 84 2.22 8.34 19.48
C ILE A 84 1.98 8.60 20.97
N ASP A 85 1.36 9.72 21.30
CA ASP A 85 1.06 10.16 22.67
C ASP A 85 2.29 10.13 23.59
N GLY A 86 3.46 10.51 23.05
CA GLY A 86 4.73 10.54 23.78
C GLY A 86 5.38 9.17 24.03
N ARG A 87 4.82 8.09 23.47
CA ARG A 87 5.36 6.73 23.56
C ARG A 87 5.93 6.29 22.19
N PRO A 88 6.93 5.38 22.15
CA PRO A 88 7.42 4.82 20.89
C PRO A 88 6.28 4.27 20.04
N ALA A 89 6.23 4.66 18.77
CA ALA A 89 5.13 4.32 17.88
C ALA A 89 4.93 2.80 17.75
N GLY A 90 6.02 2.04 17.70
CA GLY A 90 6.00 0.57 17.63
C GLY A 90 5.28 -0.07 18.82
N ASP A 91 5.54 0.41 20.04
CA ASP A 91 4.90 -0.13 21.25
C ASP A 91 3.39 0.17 21.26
N VAL A 92 3.01 1.39 20.85
CA VAL A 92 1.59 1.79 20.77
C VAL A 92 0.87 0.98 19.69
N LEU A 93 1.49 0.79 18.53
CA LEU A 93 0.92 0.02 17.43
C LEU A 93 0.84 -1.47 17.76
N ASP A 94 1.78 -2.03 18.54
CA ASP A 94 1.69 -3.39 19.05
C ASP A 94 0.50 -3.57 19.99
N GLU A 95 0.33 -2.64 20.93
CA GLU A 95 -0.82 -2.60 21.84
C GLU A 95 -2.15 -2.52 21.07
N TRP A 96 -2.25 -1.62 20.09
CA TRP A 96 -3.46 -1.43 19.28
C TRP A 96 -3.76 -2.64 18.37
N SER A 97 -2.73 -3.38 17.98
CA SER A 97 -2.84 -4.57 17.13
C SER A 97 -2.86 -5.88 17.92
N GLU A 98 -3.03 -5.82 19.24
CA GLU A 98 -3.12 -6.99 20.13
C GLU A 98 -1.90 -7.91 20.04
N GLY A 99 -0.70 -7.32 19.92
CA GLY A 99 0.57 -8.05 19.90
C GLY A 99 1.01 -8.53 18.52
N ALA A 100 0.42 -8.02 17.43
CA ALA A 100 0.73 -8.45 16.06
C ALA A 100 2.20 -8.22 15.65
N VAL A 101 2.95 -7.42 16.42
CA VAL A 101 4.37 -7.12 16.19
C VAL A 101 5.24 -7.32 17.43
N SER A 102 4.75 -7.99 18.48
CA SER A 102 5.54 -8.25 19.69
C SER A 102 6.82 -9.04 19.39
N ASP A 103 6.76 -9.98 18.44
CA ASP A 103 7.95 -10.70 17.98
C ASP A 103 8.96 -9.79 17.27
N ALA A 104 8.46 -8.82 16.49
CA ALA A 104 9.31 -7.84 15.84
C ALA A 104 10.00 -6.95 16.88
N ILE A 105 9.27 -6.49 17.90
CA ILE A 105 9.82 -5.70 19.01
C ILE A 105 10.90 -6.50 19.76
N ARG A 106 10.62 -7.77 20.08
CA ARG A 106 11.60 -8.67 20.72
C ARG A 106 12.87 -8.84 19.88
N ALA A 107 12.71 -9.02 18.57
CA ALA A 107 13.83 -9.17 17.64
C ALA A 107 14.67 -7.88 17.52
N CYS A 108 14.02 -6.72 17.43
CA CYS A 108 14.68 -5.41 17.43
C CYS A 108 15.43 -5.10 18.74
N SER A 109 14.92 -5.58 19.87
CA SER A 109 15.48 -5.37 21.21
C SER A 109 16.62 -6.33 21.58
N SER A 110 16.82 -7.39 20.78
CA SER A 110 17.86 -8.39 21.05
C SER A 110 19.24 -7.86 20.64
N PRO A 111 20.30 -8.05 21.45
CA PRO A 111 21.66 -7.69 21.05
C PRO A 111 22.03 -8.45 19.77
N GLY A 112 22.33 -7.74 18.69
CA GLY A 112 22.68 -8.35 17.40
C GLY A 112 23.82 -9.36 17.56
N LYS A 113 23.64 -10.58 17.03
CA LYS A 113 24.77 -11.51 16.86
C LYS A 113 25.77 -10.84 15.93
N LYS A 114 27.02 -10.64 16.37
CA LYS A 114 28.11 -10.19 15.50
C LYS A 114 28.24 -11.17 14.32
N VAL A 115 27.75 -10.78 13.15
CA VAL A 115 28.01 -11.49 11.90
C VAL A 115 29.47 -11.21 11.55
N LYS A 116 30.31 -12.25 11.48
CA LYS A 116 31.68 -12.10 10.96
C LYS A 116 31.56 -11.68 9.48
N PRO A 117 32.25 -10.62 9.05
CA PRO A 117 32.25 -10.25 7.63
C PRO A 117 32.91 -11.38 6.84
N SER A 118 32.13 -12.02 5.97
CA SER A 118 32.63 -13.00 5.02
C SER A 118 32.99 -12.29 3.71
N GLY A 119 34.30 -12.17 3.44
CA GLY A 119 34.83 -12.05 2.08
C GLY A 119 34.90 -10.63 1.52
N GLY A 120 36.10 -10.22 1.11
CA GLY A 120 36.45 -8.90 0.60
C GLY A 120 35.80 -8.55 -0.74
N GLY A 121 35.45 -7.26 -0.86
CA GLY A 121 35.07 -6.59 -2.09
C GLY A 121 35.10 -5.09 -1.86
N GLU A 122 36.14 -4.42 -2.33
CA GLU A 122 36.25 -2.96 -2.30
C GLU A 122 35.19 -2.34 -3.22
N GLY A 123 34.16 -1.73 -2.63
CA GLY A 123 33.09 -1.03 -3.33
C GLY A 123 32.76 0.28 -2.62
N ARG A 124 32.89 1.39 -3.36
CA ARG A 124 32.76 2.79 -2.91
C ARG A 124 31.51 3.04 -2.06
N THR A 125 31.74 3.63 -0.88
CA THR A 125 30.71 4.06 0.07
C THR A 125 29.95 5.27 -0.48
N ILE A 126 28.69 5.08 -0.87
CA ILE A 126 27.73 6.18 -0.98
C ILE A 126 27.25 6.46 0.45
N LYS A 127 27.47 7.69 0.93
CA LYS A 127 27.02 8.14 2.25
C LYS A 127 25.49 8.24 2.28
N ASN A 128 24.81 7.16 2.64
CA ASN A 128 23.40 7.20 3.02
C ASN A 128 23.28 7.83 4.41
N HIS A 129 22.38 8.80 4.55
CA HIS A 129 22.20 9.65 5.74
C HIS A 129 21.56 8.94 6.95
N CYS A 130 21.55 7.60 6.98
CA CYS A 130 21.14 6.82 8.15
C CYS A 130 22.33 6.02 8.66
N ASN A 131 23.18 6.66 9.45
CA ASN A 131 24.33 6.07 10.10
C ASN A 131 23.91 5.26 11.36
N LEU A 132 22.89 4.41 11.22
CA LEU A 132 22.39 3.55 12.29
C LEU A 132 22.96 2.15 12.03
N GLY A 133 24.03 1.82 12.77
CA GLY A 133 24.75 0.57 12.66
C GLY A 133 23.85 -0.66 12.85
N VAL A 134 24.32 -1.77 12.26
CA VAL A 134 23.78 -3.13 12.26
C VAL A 134 22.96 -3.48 13.51
N ASN A 135 21.67 -3.14 13.50
CA ASN A 135 20.68 -3.56 14.47
C ASN A 135 19.45 -4.01 13.66
N HIS A 136 18.86 -5.14 14.03
CA HIS A 136 17.85 -5.83 13.23
C HIS A 136 16.58 -4.98 13.02
N HIS A 137 16.42 -4.41 11.82
CA HIS A 137 15.13 -3.87 11.36
C HIS A 137 14.19 -5.05 11.05
N VAL A 138 12.89 -4.91 11.36
CA VAL A 138 11.92 -5.99 11.15
C VAL A 138 10.73 -5.50 10.33
N SER A 139 10.46 -6.20 9.22
CA SER A 139 9.36 -5.88 8.31
C SER A 139 8.00 -6.04 9.00
N LEU A 140 7.14 -5.03 8.84
CA LEU A 140 5.77 -5.00 9.39
C LEU A 140 4.69 -5.25 8.32
N ILE A 141 5.08 -5.38 7.05
CA ILE A 141 4.17 -5.40 5.90
C ILE A 141 3.08 -6.46 6.05
N ARG A 142 3.47 -7.68 6.45
CA ARG A 142 2.52 -8.78 6.63
C ARG A 142 1.61 -8.52 7.83
N SER A 143 2.16 -8.11 8.97
CA SER A 143 1.39 -7.85 10.20
C SER A 143 0.37 -6.72 10.01
N PHE A 144 0.71 -5.70 9.20
CA PHE A 144 -0.14 -4.52 8.98
C PHE A 144 -0.91 -4.55 7.64
N SER A 145 -0.93 -5.68 6.93
CA SER A 145 -1.60 -5.84 5.63
C SER A 145 -3.13 -5.70 5.68
N LEU A 146 -3.72 -5.94 6.85
CA LEU A 146 -5.15 -5.78 7.15
C LEU A 146 -5.42 -4.77 8.27
N MET A 147 -4.39 -4.02 8.69
CA MET A 147 -4.48 -3.04 9.76
C MET A 147 -3.78 -1.73 9.38
N PRO A 148 -4.21 -1.01 8.33
CA PRO A 148 -3.59 0.26 7.94
C PRO A 148 -3.70 1.30 9.05
N ILE A 149 -2.80 2.28 8.99
CA ILE A 149 -2.84 3.47 9.85
C ILE A 149 -3.50 4.59 9.05
N ALA A 150 -4.52 5.22 9.60
CA ALA A 150 -5.04 6.48 9.10
C ALA A 150 -4.33 7.64 9.81
N VAL A 151 -3.87 8.63 9.05
CA VAL A 151 -3.22 9.84 9.58
C VAL A 151 -3.98 11.06 9.11
N THR A 152 -4.16 12.06 9.97
CA THR A 152 -4.65 13.37 9.52
C THR A 152 -3.56 14.09 8.75
N THR A 153 -3.91 14.64 7.59
CA THR A 153 -2.98 15.44 6.80
C THR A 153 -3.19 16.92 7.09
N PRO A 154 -2.16 17.69 7.51
CA PRO A 154 -2.24 19.15 7.61
C PRO A 154 -2.37 19.84 6.23
N GLN A 155 -2.04 19.13 5.15
CA GLN A 155 -2.03 19.63 3.77
C GLN A 155 -2.58 18.58 2.80
N CYS A 156 -3.87 18.70 2.52
CA CYS A 156 -4.35 18.67 1.14
C CYS A 156 -4.98 20.04 0.91
N ASP A 157 -4.97 20.58 -0.30
CA ASP A 157 -5.69 21.81 -0.69
C ASP A 157 -7.24 21.71 -0.52
N ARG A 158 -7.74 20.79 0.32
CA ARG A 158 -9.12 20.27 0.37
C ARG A 158 -9.70 20.09 1.77
N GLY A 159 -9.05 20.64 2.82
CA GLY A 159 -9.55 20.57 4.20
C GLY A 159 -9.11 19.33 4.99
N GLU A 160 -9.63 19.19 6.21
CA GLU A 160 -9.31 18.11 7.15
C GLU A 160 -9.81 16.74 6.62
N GLY A 161 -8.91 15.77 6.45
CA GLY A 161 -9.23 14.41 6.03
C GLY A 161 -8.19 13.37 6.49
N GLU A 162 -8.64 12.13 6.69
CA GLU A 162 -7.78 10.98 7.01
C GLU A 162 -7.20 10.37 5.73
N ARG A 163 -5.89 10.12 5.72
CA ARG A 163 -5.17 9.42 4.64
C ARG A 163 -4.61 8.11 5.18
N LEU A 164 -4.68 7.04 4.39
CA LEU A 164 -4.04 5.77 4.76
C LEU A 164 -2.53 5.81 4.54
N VAL A 165 -1.81 5.27 5.50
CA VAL A 165 -0.40 4.90 5.41
C VAL A 165 -0.22 3.46 5.87
N HIS A 166 0.65 2.73 5.16
CA HIS A 166 0.96 1.34 5.47
C HIS A 166 2.30 1.27 6.21
N ALA A 167 2.29 0.67 7.41
CA ALA A 167 3.51 0.40 8.17
C ALA A 167 4.40 -0.59 7.41
N ARG A 168 5.68 -0.23 7.28
CA ARG A 168 6.68 -0.93 6.48
C ARG A 168 7.68 -1.65 7.37
N MET A 169 8.30 -0.93 8.30
CA MET A 169 9.46 -1.42 9.05
C MET A 169 9.41 -0.93 10.50
N LEU A 170 9.81 -1.79 11.43
CA LEU A 170 10.12 -1.43 12.81
C LEU A 170 11.63 -1.23 12.96
N HIS A 171 12.02 -0.11 13.57
CA HIS A 171 13.41 0.18 13.92
C HIS A 171 13.72 -0.15 15.39
N PRO A 172 15.00 -0.38 15.73
CA PRO A 172 15.43 -0.72 17.10
C PRO A 172 14.99 0.25 18.20
N GLY A 173 14.76 1.53 17.88
CA GLY A 173 14.27 2.52 18.83
C GLY A 173 12.76 2.60 18.95
N GLY A 174 12.02 1.64 18.38
CA GLY A 174 10.55 1.61 18.38
C GLY A 174 9.91 2.55 17.36
N GLN A 175 10.68 3.16 16.45
CA GLN A 175 10.13 3.96 15.36
C GLN A 175 9.56 3.05 14.26
N VAL A 176 8.52 3.51 13.58
CA VAL A 176 7.88 2.79 12.48
C VAL A 176 8.03 3.57 11.19
N GLU A 177 8.75 3.01 10.22
CA GLU A 177 8.75 3.52 8.84
C GLU A 177 7.44 3.12 8.15
N CYS A 178 6.90 4.01 7.33
CA CYS A 178 5.71 3.83 6.51
C CYS A 178 6.04 3.99 5.02
N PHE A 179 5.13 3.52 4.15
CA PHE A 179 5.27 3.73 2.70
C PHE A 179 4.97 5.17 2.24
N GLY A 180 4.38 6.01 3.09
CA GLY A 180 4.06 7.40 2.79
C GLY A 180 4.34 8.31 3.97
N ASP A 181 4.39 9.62 3.68
CA ASP A 181 4.78 10.61 4.69
C ASP A 181 3.79 10.70 5.85
N VAL A 182 4.33 10.91 7.04
CA VAL A 182 3.60 11.06 8.30
C VAL A 182 4.06 12.36 8.96
N ALA A 183 3.08 13.19 9.33
CA ALA A 183 3.31 14.43 10.07
C ALA A 183 2.69 14.32 11.46
N PRO A 184 3.13 15.14 12.44
CA PRO A 184 2.44 15.25 13.72
C PRO A 184 0.95 15.57 13.52
N GLY A 185 0.07 14.83 14.19
CA GLY A 185 -1.37 14.87 13.93
C GLY A 185 -2.11 13.69 14.56
N MET A 186 -3.41 13.57 14.31
CA MET A 186 -4.16 12.40 14.76
C MET A 186 -3.78 11.17 13.93
N VAL A 187 -3.65 10.05 14.60
CA VAL A 187 -3.45 8.74 14.00
C VAL A 187 -4.48 7.75 14.54
N ARG A 188 -4.92 6.83 13.69
CA ARG A 188 -5.91 5.82 14.03
C ARG A 188 -5.54 4.49 13.39
N LEU A 189 -5.70 3.39 14.12
CA LEU A 189 -5.62 2.07 13.52
C LEU A 189 -6.96 1.74 12.84
N LEU A 190 -6.90 1.33 11.58
CA LEU A 190 -8.03 0.71 10.91
C LEU A 190 -7.85 -0.80 10.89
N ARG A 191 -8.92 -1.56 10.62
CA ARG A 191 -8.85 -3.02 10.53
C ARG A 191 -9.87 -3.57 9.53
N ALA A 192 -9.50 -4.66 8.87
CA ALA A 192 -10.46 -5.62 8.35
C ALA A 192 -10.10 -7.02 8.87
N HIS A 193 -11.10 -7.82 9.22
CA HIS A 193 -10.87 -9.25 9.45
C HIS A 193 -10.77 -9.96 8.10
N THR A 194 -9.95 -11.02 8.04
CA THR A 194 -9.75 -11.81 6.82
C THR A 194 -11.07 -12.33 6.24
N ASN A 195 -12.03 -12.67 7.09
CA ASN A 195 -13.35 -13.16 6.67
C ASN A 195 -14.26 -12.04 6.13
N ASP A 196 -14.06 -10.80 6.57
CA ASP A 196 -14.90 -9.66 6.21
C ASP A 196 -14.34 -8.88 5.01
N PHE A 197 -13.03 -8.98 4.76
CA PHE A 197 -12.35 -8.26 3.70
C PHE A 197 -12.99 -8.47 2.30
N PRO A 198 -13.36 -9.70 1.88
CA PRO A 198 -14.04 -9.89 0.59
C PRO A 198 -15.40 -9.20 0.52
N CYS A 199 -16.17 -9.22 1.62
CA CYS A 199 -17.45 -8.54 1.71
C CYS A 199 -17.28 -7.02 1.65
N ALA A 200 -16.26 -6.46 2.32
CA ALA A 200 -15.95 -5.03 2.26
C ALA A 200 -15.55 -4.58 0.84
N VAL A 201 -14.74 -5.38 0.14
CA VAL A 201 -14.39 -5.18 -1.27
C VAL A 201 -15.65 -5.17 -2.16
N ALA A 202 -16.54 -6.15 -1.98
CA ALA A 202 -17.79 -6.22 -2.74
C ALA A 202 -18.74 -5.05 -2.43
N ALA A 203 -18.82 -4.63 -1.17
CA ALA A 203 -19.64 -3.48 -0.76
C ALA A 203 -19.16 -2.17 -1.42
N VAL A 204 -17.85 -1.94 -1.49
CA VAL A 204 -17.29 -0.80 -2.22
C VAL A 204 -17.62 -0.89 -3.72
N ALA A 205 -17.49 -2.07 -4.32
CA ALA A 205 -17.85 -2.28 -5.72
C ALA A 205 -19.35 -2.03 -5.98
N HIS A 206 -20.24 -2.50 -5.10
CA HIS A 206 -21.68 -2.22 -5.16
C HIS A 206 -21.99 -0.73 -5.07
N ALA A 207 -21.37 -0.03 -4.13
CA ALA A 207 -21.54 1.41 -3.99
C ALA A 207 -21.07 2.15 -5.25
N ALA A 208 -19.95 1.72 -5.84
CA ALA A 208 -19.44 2.27 -7.10
C ALA A 208 -20.41 2.05 -8.27
N VAL A 209 -20.98 0.85 -8.38
CA VAL A 209 -21.98 0.52 -9.41
C VAL A 209 -23.26 1.32 -9.23
N ALA A 210 -23.75 1.45 -8.00
CA ALA A 210 -24.95 2.23 -7.69
C ALA A 210 -24.77 3.74 -7.95
N ALA A 211 -23.56 4.26 -7.77
CA ALA A 211 -23.23 5.65 -8.05
C ALA A 211 -22.90 5.95 -9.52
N ALA A 212 -22.76 4.92 -10.37
CA ALA A 212 -22.42 5.11 -11.77
C ALA A 212 -23.59 5.79 -12.54
N PRO A 213 -23.33 6.82 -13.35
CA PRO A 213 -24.39 7.54 -14.07
C PRO A 213 -24.89 6.81 -15.32
N PHE A 214 -24.58 5.52 -15.45
CA PHE A 214 -24.83 4.65 -16.60
C PHE A 214 -25.01 3.21 -16.14
N GLN A 215 -25.59 2.36 -16.99
CA GLN A 215 -25.69 0.93 -16.73
C GLN A 215 -24.31 0.28 -16.85
N VAL A 216 -23.74 -0.15 -15.72
CA VAL A 216 -22.46 -0.85 -15.68
C VAL A 216 -22.55 -2.18 -16.42
N ARG A 217 -21.59 -2.43 -17.32
CA ARG A 217 -21.44 -3.66 -18.11
C ARG A 217 -20.19 -4.44 -17.76
N GLY A 218 -19.16 -3.77 -17.27
CA GLY A 218 -17.97 -4.42 -16.75
C GLY A 218 -17.11 -3.52 -15.89
N GLY A 219 -16.13 -4.10 -15.20
CA GLY A 219 -15.22 -3.38 -14.32
C GLY A 219 -13.76 -3.89 -14.40
N ALA A 220 -12.82 -2.98 -14.22
CA ALA A 220 -11.43 -3.31 -13.93
C ALA A 220 -11.14 -2.94 -12.47
N VAL A 221 -10.67 -3.90 -11.69
CA VAL A 221 -10.43 -3.78 -10.25
C VAL A 221 -8.95 -3.91 -9.97
N VAL A 222 -8.40 -3.00 -9.17
CA VAL A 222 -7.06 -3.11 -8.60
C VAL A 222 -7.19 -3.21 -7.09
N LEU A 223 -6.58 -4.25 -6.53
CA LEU A 223 -6.44 -4.45 -5.09
C LEU A 223 -4.96 -4.48 -4.71
N CYS A 224 -4.66 -4.01 -3.49
CA CYS A 224 -3.30 -4.10 -2.99
C CYS A 224 -2.90 -5.57 -2.74
N ALA A 225 -1.80 -6.01 -3.35
CA ALA A 225 -1.33 -7.39 -3.31
C ALA A 225 -1.05 -7.88 -1.88
N THR A 226 -0.58 -7.00 -0.98
CA THR A 226 -0.28 -7.37 0.41
C THR A 226 -1.54 -7.74 1.20
N SER A 227 -2.65 -7.02 1.01
CA SER A 227 -3.94 -7.35 1.62
C SER A 227 -4.52 -8.66 1.06
N VAL A 228 -4.36 -8.89 -0.25
CA VAL A 228 -4.83 -10.13 -0.89
C VAL A 228 -4.00 -11.34 -0.46
N ALA A 229 -2.69 -11.17 -0.26
CA ALA A 229 -1.80 -12.21 0.25
C ALA A 229 -2.11 -12.63 1.70
N ALA A 230 -2.86 -11.81 2.45
CA ALA A 230 -3.34 -12.15 3.79
C ALA A 230 -4.57 -13.08 3.77
N LEU A 231 -5.21 -13.27 2.61
CA LEU A 231 -6.34 -14.18 2.46
C LEU A 231 -5.86 -15.64 2.31
N PRO A 232 -6.59 -16.62 2.86
CA PRO A 232 -6.25 -18.02 2.72
C PRO A 232 -6.45 -18.55 1.29
N ASP A 233 -7.41 -17.98 0.55
CA ASP A 233 -7.75 -18.33 -0.82
C ASP A 233 -8.28 -17.09 -1.55
N GLN A 234 -7.73 -16.76 -2.71
CA GLN A 234 -8.15 -15.60 -3.51
C GLN A 234 -9.49 -15.84 -4.23
N LYS A 235 -9.96 -17.09 -4.34
CA LYS A 235 -11.26 -17.42 -4.95
C LYS A 235 -12.41 -16.69 -4.24
N VAL A 236 -12.29 -16.47 -2.93
CA VAL A 236 -13.30 -15.76 -2.14
C VAL A 236 -13.52 -14.32 -2.65
N LEU A 237 -12.48 -13.66 -3.18
CA LEU A 237 -12.61 -12.33 -3.79
C LEU A 237 -13.35 -12.40 -5.11
N THR A 238 -13.05 -13.41 -5.93
CA THR A 238 -13.76 -13.64 -7.19
C THR A 238 -15.25 -13.86 -6.93
N ASP A 239 -15.59 -14.70 -5.96
CA ASP A 239 -16.98 -14.99 -5.61
C ASP A 239 -17.69 -13.74 -5.07
N ALA A 240 -17.03 -12.95 -4.21
CA ALA A 240 -17.57 -11.70 -3.69
C ALA A 240 -17.78 -10.65 -4.80
N LEU A 241 -16.80 -10.47 -5.69
CA LEU A 241 -16.90 -9.50 -6.80
C LEU A 241 -17.93 -9.89 -7.85
N ARG A 242 -18.20 -11.19 -8.07
CA ARG A 242 -19.29 -11.66 -8.96
C ARG A 242 -20.68 -11.24 -8.49
N LEU A 243 -20.85 -11.05 -7.18
CA LEU A 243 -22.09 -10.50 -6.65
C LEU A 243 -22.22 -9.00 -6.92
N ALA A 244 -21.11 -8.33 -7.26
CA ALA A 244 -21.04 -6.88 -7.40
C ALA A 244 -20.89 -6.34 -8.81
N LEU A 245 -20.24 -7.08 -9.69
CA LEU A 245 -19.91 -6.66 -11.03
C LEU A 245 -20.42 -7.69 -12.04
N PRO A 246 -21.06 -7.27 -13.15
CA PRO A 246 -21.53 -8.20 -14.18
C PRO A 246 -20.39 -9.00 -14.81
N GLU A 247 -19.36 -8.28 -15.27
CA GLU A 247 -18.10 -8.82 -15.79
C GLU A 247 -16.96 -8.03 -15.17
N PHE A 248 -15.85 -8.67 -14.84
CA PHE A 248 -14.70 -7.95 -14.33
C PHE A 248 -13.37 -8.62 -14.59
N VAL A 249 -12.33 -7.81 -14.57
CA VAL A 249 -10.94 -8.23 -14.41
C VAL A 249 -10.39 -7.64 -13.12
N CYS A 250 -9.60 -8.41 -12.38
CA CYS A 250 -8.99 -7.97 -11.13
C CYS A 250 -7.48 -8.17 -11.17
N PHE A 251 -6.72 -7.16 -10.75
CA PHE A 251 -5.26 -7.18 -10.69
C PHE A 251 -4.78 -6.87 -9.27
N PHE A 252 -3.67 -7.48 -8.90
CA PHE A 252 -3.03 -7.25 -7.60
C PHE A 252 -1.75 -6.46 -7.79
N SER A 253 -1.69 -5.25 -7.23
CA SER A 253 -0.57 -4.30 -7.37
C SER A 253 -0.02 -3.85 -6.01
N PHE A 254 1.15 -3.23 -5.99
CA PHE A 254 1.79 -2.73 -4.76
C PHE A 254 1.35 -1.28 -4.45
N GLY A 255 0.03 -1.09 -4.34
CA GLY A 255 -0.60 0.22 -4.21
C GLY A 255 -1.52 0.50 -5.39
N ALA A 256 -2.62 1.22 -5.13
CA ALA A 256 -3.64 1.51 -6.12
C ALA A 256 -3.58 2.99 -6.52
N GLN A 257 -3.73 3.24 -7.82
CA GLN A 257 -3.80 4.55 -8.43
C GLN A 257 -5.24 4.80 -8.88
N GLY A 258 -5.77 5.97 -8.56
CA GLY A 258 -7.10 6.38 -9.01
C GLY A 258 -7.29 7.89 -8.97
N MET A 259 -8.54 8.31 -9.00
CA MET A 259 -8.93 9.72 -8.98
C MET A 259 -9.74 10.03 -7.71
N VAL A 260 -9.42 11.13 -7.05
CA VAL A 260 -10.18 11.71 -5.92
C VAL A 260 -10.30 13.21 -6.17
N ASP A 261 -11.53 13.74 -6.15
CA ASP A 261 -11.90 15.13 -6.51
C ASP A 261 -11.20 15.68 -7.76
N GLY A 262 -11.11 14.88 -8.82
CA GLY A 262 -10.51 15.30 -10.08
C GLY A 262 -8.98 15.27 -10.13
N HIS A 263 -8.31 14.82 -9.07
CA HIS A 263 -6.86 14.65 -9.05
C HIS A 263 -6.45 13.18 -8.92
N THR A 264 -5.31 12.86 -9.52
CA THR A 264 -4.70 11.54 -9.46
C THR A 264 -4.09 11.30 -8.07
N VAL A 265 -4.48 10.21 -7.40
CA VAL A 265 -4.03 9.84 -6.05
C VAL A 265 -3.53 8.41 -6.04
N HIS A 266 -2.39 8.20 -5.39
CA HIS A 266 -1.85 6.88 -5.09
C HIS A 266 -2.09 6.55 -3.62
N GLY A 267 -2.52 5.33 -3.32
CA GLY A 267 -2.68 4.86 -1.95
C GLY A 267 -2.27 3.40 -1.77
N ASN A 268 -1.59 3.10 -0.66
CA ASN A 268 -1.35 1.73 -0.23
C ASN A 268 -2.60 1.17 0.43
N LEU A 269 -2.83 -0.15 0.30
CA LEU A 269 -3.97 -0.82 0.94
C LEU A 269 -5.32 -0.22 0.49
N MET A 270 -5.43 0.18 -0.77
CA MET A 270 -6.66 0.73 -1.36
C MET A 270 -7.25 -0.22 -2.41
N ILE A 271 -8.52 -0.02 -2.73
CA ILE A 271 -9.19 -0.56 -3.92
C ILE A 271 -9.37 0.56 -4.95
N SER A 272 -9.02 0.29 -6.21
CA SER A 272 -9.27 1.19 -7.33
C SER A 272 -10.14 0.47 -8.37
N LEU A 273 -11.25 1.08 -8.76
CA LEU A 273 -12.17 0.56 -9.77
C LEU A 273 -12.24 1.49 -10.98
N ALA A 274 -12.30 0.91 -12.17
CA ALA A 274 -12.81 1.55 -13.38
C ALA A 274 -14.03 0.78 -13.86
N LEU A 275 -15.18 1.44 -13.93
CA LEU A 275 -16.44 0.86 -14.40
C LEU A 275 -16.75 1.36 -15.80
N PHE A 276 -17.25 0.47 -16.66
CA PHE A 276 -17.57 0.75 -18.06
C PHE A 276 -19.02 0.40 -18.35
N GLY A 277 -19.72 1.24 -19.13
CA GLY A 277 -21.13 1.03 -19.40
C GLY A 277 -21.76 2.02 -20.37
N LYS A 278 -23.08 2.01 -20.47
CA LYS A 278 -23.91 2.86 -21.34
C LYS A 278 -25.15 3.36 -20.64
#